data_AF-A0A0S8AKJ6-F1
#
_entry.id   AF-A0A0S8AKJ6-F1
#
_cell.length_a   1.000
_cell.length_b   1.000
_cell.length_c   1.000
_cell.angle_alpha   90.00
_cell.angle_beta   90.00
_cell.angle_gamma   90.00
#
_symmetry.space_group_name_H-M   'P 1'
#
loop_
_entity.id
_entity.type
_entity.pdbx_description
1 polymer ?
#
loop_
_entity_poly.entity_id
_entity_poly.type
_entity_poly.pdbx_seq_one_letter_code
_entity_poly.pdbx_strand_id
1 'polypeptide(L)' 'MKPVVNYDECTGCATCVEICPEVFEMGDDEKAFVKAEDKCDTCDCQEAADTC' A
#
# COMPACT_ATOMS: atom_id res chain seq x y z
N MET A 1 2.12 -7.70 -10.50
CA MET A 1 0.88 -6.90 -10.58
C MET A 1 1.24 -5.48 -10.11
N LYS A 2 0.62 -4.41 -10.60
CA LYS A 2 0.92 -3.05 -10.12
C LYS A 2 -0.03 -2.74 -8.95
N PRO A 3 0.44 -2.67 -7.69
CA PRO A 3 -0.42 -2.23 -6.59
C PRO A 3 -0.86 -0.78 -6.83
N VAL A 4 -2.11 -0.47 -6.55
CA VAL A 4 -2.69 0.86 -6.66
C VAL A 4 -3.52 1.08 -5.41
N VAL A 5 -3.27 2.17 -4.68
CA VAL A 5 -4.08 2.54 -3.53
C VAL A 5 -5.27 3.36 -3.98
N ASN A 6 -6.47 2.97 -3.54
CA ASN A 6 -7.68 3.75 -3.75
C ASN A 6 -7.83 4.81 -2.65
N TYR A 7 -7.49 6.06 -2.94
CA TYR A 7 -7.57 7.15 -1.96
C TYR A 7 -9.00 7.42 -1.44
N ASP A 8 -10.05 7.06 -2.18
CA ASP A 8 -11.43 7.19 -1.72
C ASP A 8 -11.77 6.14 -0.63
N GLU A 9 -11.23 4.92 -0.74
CA GLU A 9 -11.46 3.83 0.22
C GLU A 9 -10.40 3.75 1.31
N CYS A 10 -9.22 4.32 1.06
CA CYS A 10 -8.12 4.35 2.01
C CYS A 10 -8.51 5.18 3.23
N THR A 11 -8.72 4.52 4.36
CA THR A 11 -9.10 5.17 5.63
C THR A 11 -7.89 5.57 6.49
N GLY A 12 -6.67 5.35 6.00
CA GLY A 12 -5.44 5.62 6.76
C GLY A 12 -5.14 4.58 7.84
N CYS A 13 -5.64 3.34 7.70
CA CYS A 13 -5.40 2.26 8.65
C CYS A 13 -3.94 1.76 8.67
N ALA A 14 -3.12 2.13 7.69
CA ALA A 14 -1.73 1.69 7.50
C ALA A 14 -1.54 0.17 7.32
N THR A 15 -2.60 -0.62 7.12
CA THR A 15 -2.50 -2.09 7.00
C THR A 15 -1.63 -2.52 5.81
N CYS A 16 -1.74 -1.85 4.66
CA CYS A 16 -0.85 -2.13 3.52
C CYS A 16 0.63 -1.83 3.81
N VAL A 17 0.92 -0.87 4.69
CA VAL A 17 2.28 -0.57 5.14
C VAL A 17 2.77 -1.62 6.15
N GLU A 18 1.90 -2.19 6.97
CA GLU A 18 2.26 -3.31 7.84
C GLU A 18 2.54 -4.60 7.06
N ILE A 19 1.76 -4.86 6.01
CA ILE A 19 1.94 -6.03 5.12
C ILE A 19 3.18 -5.84 4.23
N CYS A 20 3.32 -4.66 3.63
CA CYS A 20 4.32 -4.37 2.61
C CYS A 20 4.94 -2.97 2.80
N PRO A 21 5.77 -2.74 3.85
CA PRO A 21 6.39 -1.43 4.11
C PRO A 21 7.43 -1.02 3.06
N GLU A 22 7.91 -1.97 2.27
CA GLU A 22 8.83 -1.70 1.17
C GLU A 22 8.12 -1.11 -0.04
N VAL A 23 6.83 -1.41 -0.24
CA VAL A 23 6.02 -1.06 -1.40
C VAL A 23 5.09 0.11 -1.09
N PHE A 24 4.50 0.14 0.11
CA PHE A 24 3.54 1.14 0.56
C PHE A 24 4.16 2.04 1.63
N GLU A 25 3.75 3.30 1.65
CA GLU A 25 4.15 4.31 2.63
C GLU A 25 2.95 5.20 2.96
N MET A 26 2.86 5.65 4.22
CA MET A 26 1.82 6.60 4.64
C MET A 26 2.28 8.02 4.30
N GLY A 27 1.46 8.73 3.54
CA GLY A 27 1.66 10.15 3.25
C GLY A 27 1.09 11.05 4.35
N ASP A 28 1.42 12.34 4.27
CA ASP A 28 0.94 13.37 5.20
C ASP A 28 -0.59 13.57 5.21
N ASP A 29 -1.30 13.08 4.20
CA ASP A 29 -2.77 13.19 4.09
C ASP A 29 -3.51 12.05 4.84
N GLU A 30 -2.80 11.29 5.69
CA GLU A 30 -3.30 10.05 6.31
C GLU A 30 -3.69 8.98 5.27
N LYS A 31 -3.12 9.06 4.06
CA LYS A 31 -3.37 8.13 2.96
C LYS A 31 -2.11 7.35 2.62
N ALA A 32 -2.29 6.05 2.35
CA ALA A 32 -1.20 5.23 1.84
C ALA A 32 -0.94 5.53 0.36
N PHE A 33 0.31 5.44 -0.05
CA PHE A 33 0.73 5.53 -1.44
C PHE A 33 1.81 4.48 -1.74
N VAL A 34 1.95 4.14 -3.02
CA VAL A 34 2.94 3.16 -3.47
C VAL A 34 4.26 3.88 -3.75
N LYS A 35 5.29 3.58 -2.95
CA LYS A 35 6.64 4.11 -3.12
C LYS A 35 7.53 3.23 -4.00
N ALA A 36 7.25 1.93 -4.06
CA ALA A 36 8.03 0.98 -4.85
C ALA A 36 7.17 -0.18 -5.34
N GLU A 37 6.48 0.01 -6.46
CA GLU A 37 5.65 -1.02 -7.11
C GLU A 37 6.46 -2.27 -7.54
N ASP A 38 7.76 -2.11 -7.79
CA ASP A 38 8.66 -3.18 -8.21
C ASP A 38 9.13 -4.10 -7.08
N LYS A 39 8.88 -3.76 -5.81
CA LYS A 39 9.24 -4.60 -4.66
C LYS A 39 8.16 -5.62 -4.30
N CYS A 40 7.23 -5.81 -5.21
CA CYS A 40 6.11 -6.71 -5.00
C CYS A 40 6.48 -8.19 -4.95
N ASP A 41 7.74 -8.52 -5.24
CA ASP A 41 8.29 -9.87 -5.09
C ASP A 41 8.73 -10.20 -3.65
N THR A 42 8.79 -9.20 -2.74
CA THR A 42 9.22 -9.42 -1.34
C THR A 42 8.07 -9.58 -0.36
N CYS A 43 6.83 -9.32 -0.77
CA CYS A 43 5.63 -9.37 0.08
C CYS A 43 4.34 -9.53 -0.76
N ASP A 44 3.21 -9.84 -0.12
CA ASP A 44 1.92 -10.01 -0.81
C ASP A 44 1.26 -8.66 -1.12
N CYS A 45 1.65 -7.99 -2.22
CA CYS A 45 0.98 -6.72 -2.58
C CYS A 45 -0.45 -6.89 -3.01
N GLN A 46 -0.86 -8.10 -3.44
CA GLN A 46 -2.25 -8.38 -3.74
C GLN A 46 -3.07 -8.10 -2.49
N GLU A 47 -2.73 -8.77 -1.39
CA GLU A 47 -3.39 -8.58 -0.10
C GLU A 47 -3.29 -7.12 0.37
N ALA A 48 -2.11 -6.50 0.26
CA ALA A 48 -1.93 -5.10 0.64
C ALA A 48 -2.75 -4.12 -0.22
N ALA A 49 -2.91 -4.35 -1.52
CA ALA A 49 -3.74 -3.54 -2.42
C ALA A 49 -5.23 -3.90 -2.37
N ASP A 50 -5.60 -5.02 -1.75
CA ASP A 50 -7.00 -5.35 -1.48
C ASP A 50 -7.48 -4.68 -0.17
N THR A 51 -6.54 -4.29 0.72
CA THR A 51 -6.83 -3.49 1.94
C THR A 51 -6.63 -1.98 1.76
N CYS A 52 -6.05 -1.54 0.65
CA CYS A 52 -5.77 -0.14 0.29
C CYS A 52 -6.04 0.03 -1.20
#